data_AF-A0A3D3PF11-F1
#
_entry.id   AF-A0A3D3PF11-F1
#
_cell.length_a   1.000
_cell.length_b   1.000
_cell.length_c   1.000
_cell.angle_alpha   90.00
_cell.angle_beta   90.00
_cell.angle_gamma   90.00
#
_symmetry.space_group_name_H-M   'P 1'
#
loop_
_entity.id
_entity.type
_entity.pdbx_description
1 polymer ?
#
loop_
_entity_poly.entity_id
_entity_poly.type
_entity_poly.pdbx_seq_one_letter_code
_entity_poly.pdbx_strand_id
1 'polypeptide(L)'
;MNRLSWLILLLLLLKTASSFSQTVDINFNGFQFIDNREYKAFVPRSNTYFGTRVALDVGLNVDSINHFRIGVNGIHEFGARPFFLKINPIIYYNYINKSWLFNIGAFSRKGLLDNYPIALLNDTLNLYRPNIEGMLAKYSNNNFYENIWIDWVSRQTVTDRENFIFGASGKYAPGSRGSFYISNYFMMLHDAFASVKTSPYDHVRDNGGAQLRLGLDFSHRTILDSLTIEAGGMLSLERTRGIGGFKIPKGFVADLFMAYKRFGIHDSFYAGQGL
;
A
#
# COMPACT_ATOMS: atom_id res chain seq x y z
N MET A 1 -53.09 5.18 20.90
CA MET A 1 -51.94 4.49 21.54
C MET A 1 -51.88 4.87 23.00
N ASN A 2 -51.88 3.90 23.91
CA ASN A 2 -51.86 4.16 25.36
C ASN A 2 -50.43 4.56 25.84
N ARG A 3 -50.32 5.28 26.96
CA ARG A 3 -49.02 5.71 27.54
C ARG A 3 -48.07 4.53 27.80
N LEU A 4 -48.62 3.34 28.04
CA LEU A 4 -47.89 2.09 28.19
C LEU A 4 -47.15 1.68 26.90
N SER A 5 -47.76 1.87 25.73
CA SER A 5 -47.12 1.59 24.43
C SER A 5 -45.88 2.45 24.20
N TRP A 6 -45.93 3.74 24.60
CA TRP A 6 -44.79 4.65 24.48
C TRP A 6 -43.65 4.29 25.43
N LEU A 7 -43.98 3.88 26.66
CA LEU A 7 -42.99 3.41 27.63
C LEU A 7 -42.30 2.13 27.15
N ILE A 8 -43.06 1.19 26.58
CA ILE A 8 -42.53 -0.05 26.00
C ILE A 8 -41.62 0.25 24.81
N LEU A 9 -42.03 1.15 23.91
CA LEU A 9 -41.22 1.56 22.76
C LEU A 9 -39.90 2.23 23.20
N LEU A 10 -39.97 3.10 24.21
CA LEU A 10 -38.79 3.76 24.78
C LEU A 10 -37.84 2.74 25.45
N LEU A 11 -38.38 1.78 26.21
CA LEU A 11 -37.59 0.72 26.85
C LEU A 11 -36.97 -0.24 25.81
N LEU A 12 -37.64 -0.51 24.69
CA LEU A 12 -37.09 -1.27 23.58
C LEU A 12 -35.95 -0.51 22.88
N LEU A 13 -36.11 0.79 22.64
CA LEU A 13 -35.07 1.65 22.06
C LEU A 13 -33.86 1.85 22.99
N LEU A 14 -34.08 1.90 24.31
CA LEU A 14 -32.99 1.97 25.29
C LEU A 14 -32.25 0.63 25.41
N LYS A 15 -32.96 -0.50 25.31
CA LYS A 15 -32.32 -1.83 25.26
C LYS A 15 -31.49 -2.05 23.99
N THR A 16 -31.91 -1.54 22.84
CA THR A 16 -31.10 -1.63 21.62
C THR A 16 -29.84 -0.78 21.74
N ALA A 17 -29.90 0.40 22.36
CA ALA A 17 -28.72 1.23 22.63
C ALA A 17 -27.69 0.51 23.53
N SER A 18 -28.12 -0.21 24.57
CA SER A 18 -27.25 -1.00 25.44
C SER A 18 -26.68 -2.27 24.80
N SER A 19 -27.16 -2.67 23.62
CA SER A 19 -26.69 -3.85 22.87
C SER A 19 -25.55 -3.53 21.90
N PHE A 20 -25.22 -2.25 21.70
CA PHE A 20 -24.12 -1.83 20.84
C PHE A 20 -22.85 -1.62 21.67
N SER A 21 -21.91 -2.57 21.60
CA SER A 21 -20.57 -2.47 22.18
C SER A 21 -19.66 -1.60 21.30
N GLN A 22 -20.07 -0.37 21.02
CA GLN A 22 -19.25 0.56 20.25
C GLN A 22 -18.08 1.02 21.11
N THR A 23 -16.85 0.89 20.60
CA THR A 23 -15.64 1.34 21.29
C THR A 23 -14.93 2.40 20.47
N VAL A 24 -14.12 3.20 21.14
CA VAL A 24 -13.33 4.26 20.51
C VAL A 24 -11.85 3.96 20.68
N ASP A 25 -11.11 4.02 19.57
CA ASP A 25 -9.65 3.88 19.54
C ASP A 25 -8.99 5.23 19.25
N ILE A 26 -7.80 5.46 19.78
CA ILE A 26 -6.96 6.60 19.42
C ILE A 26 -5.59 6.06 19.01
N ASN A 27 -5.16 6.38 17.80
CA ASN A 27 -3.88 5.93 17.25
C ASN A 27 -2.96 7.12 16.99
N PHE A 28 -1.72 7.03 17.48
CA PHE A 28 -0.66 7.98 17.18
C PHE A 28 0.53 7.24 16.56
N ASN A 29 1.06 7.78 15.46
CA ASN A 29 2.26 7.26 14.81
C ASN A 29 3.21 8.41 14.49
N GLY A 30 4.48 8.26 14.83
CA GLY A 30 5.53 9.19 14.46
C GLY A 30 6.76 8.43 13.96
N PHE A 31 7.34 8.88 12.85
CA PHE A 31 8.64 8.36 12.41
C PHE A 31 9.46 9.44 11.70
N GLN A 32 10.79 9.33 11.85
CA GLN A 32 11.77 10.15 11.15
C GLN A 32 12.43 9.31 10.06
N PHE A 33 12.86 9.97 8.99
CA PHE A 33 13.53 9.30 7.87
C PHE A 33 14.67 10.18 7.36
N ILE A 34 15.76 9.52 6.95
CA ILE A 34 16.87 10.11 6.22
C ILE A 34 17.28 9.15 5.10
N ASP A 35 17.34 9.65 3.88
CA ASP A 35 17.77 8.89 2.71
C ASP A 35 18.45 9.84 1.73
N ASN A 36 19.76 9.67 1.54
CA ASN A 36 20.54 10.46 0.61
C ASN A 36 20.73 9.68 -0.70
N ARG A 37 20.09 10.13 -1.78
CA ARG A 37 20.15 9.51 -3.11
C ARG A 37 21.04 10.28 -4.08
N GLU A 38 22.02 11.03 -3.58
CA GLU A 38 22.96 11.78 -4.40
C GLU A 38 24.06 10.88 -4.99
N TYR A 39 23.73 10.23 -6.10
CA TYR A 39 24.65 9.38 -6.85
C TYR A 39 25.12 10.06 -8.14
N LYS A 40 26.43 10.03 -8.39
CA LYS A 40 27.02 10.57 -9.65
C LYS A 40 26.43 9.95 -10.91
N ALA A 41 25.99 8.69 -10.84
CA ALA A 41 25.46 7.95 -11.98
C ALA A 41 24.03 8.35 -12.39
N PHE A 42 23.29 9.10 -11.57
CA PHE A 42 21.88 9.42 -11.86
C PHE A 42 21.46 10.80 -11.32
N VAL A 43 22.13 11.85 -11.81
CA VAL A 43 21.91 13.25 -11.41
C VAL A 43 20.43 13.69 -11.40
N PRO A 44 19.57 13.31 -12.37
CA PRO A 44 18.17 13.76 -12.37
C PRO A 44 17.30 13.22 -11.21
N ARG A 45 17.73 12.16 -10.49
CA ARG A 45 17.04 11.68 -9.27
C ARG A 45 17.83 11.94 -8.00
N SER A 46 18.90 12.74 -8.09
CA SER A 46 19.75 13.12 -6.97
C SER A 46 18.96 14.00 -6.00
N ASN A 47 18.55 13.43 -4.86
CA ASN A 47 17.81 14.14 -3.81
C ASN A 47 18.20 13.60 -2.42
N THR A 48 18.15 14.45 -1.41
CA THR A 48 18.16 14.05 0.00
C THR A 48 16.73 14.12 0.54
N TYR A 49 16.20 13.01 1.03
CA TYR A 49 14.93 12.94 1.75
C TYR A 49 15.21 12.93 3.24
N PHE A 50 14.94 14.04 3.93
CA PHE A 50 15.21 14.14 5.36
C PHE A 50 14.08 14.86 6.08
N GLY A 51 13.40 14.16 6.99
CA GLY A 51 12.25 14.73 7.66
C GLY A 51 11.57 13.82 8.66
N THR A 52 10.37 14.24 9.05
CA THR A 52 9.50 13.55 10.01
C THR A 52 8.07 13.51 9.51
N ARG A 53 7.37 12.44 9.88
CA ARG A 53 5.94 12.28 9.66
C ARG A 53 5.24 11.93 10.96
N VAL A 54 4.09 12.55 11.17
CA VAL A 54 3.20 12.29 12.30
C VAL A 54 1.79 12.04 11.81
N ALA A 55 1.14 11.04 12.38
CA ALA A 55 -0.25 10.72 12.14
C ALA A 55 -0.99 10.57 13.47
N LEU A 56 -2.22 11.09 13.49
CA LEU A 56 -3.16 10.97 14.60
C LEU A 56 -4.53 10.65 14.02
N ASP A 57 -5.15 9.57 14.48
CA ASP A 57 -6.51 9.21 14.11
C ASP A 57 -7.32 8.69 15.29
N VAL A 58 -8.64 8.86 15.18
CA VAL A 58 -9.64 8.35 16.10
C VAL A 58 -10.50 7.34 15.35
N GLY A 59 -10.75 6.22 15.99
CA GLY A 59 -11.53 5.12 15.47
C GLY A 59 -12.85 4.94 16.19
N LEU A 60 -13.94 4.79 15.44
CA LEU A 60 -15.22 4.31 15.94
C LEU A 60 -15.42 2.85 15.50
N ASN A 61 -15.41 1.94 16.47
CA ASN A 61 -15.63 0.52 16.23
C ASN A 61 -17.13 0.24 16.39
N VAL A 62 -17.82 -0.03 15.28
CA VAL A 62 -19.27 -0.26 15.29
C VAL A 62 -19.59 -1.62 15.92
N ASP A 63 -18.77 -2.61 15.60
CA ASP A 63 -18.78 -3.95 16.16
C ASP A 63 -17.36 -4.55 16.08
N SER A 64 -17.23 -5.86 16.27
CA SER A 64 -15.94 -6.55 16.23
C SER A 64 -15.22 -6.54 14.86
N ILE A 65 -15.94 -6.31 13.76
CA ILE A 65 -15.43 -6.42 12.38
C ILE A 65 -15.56 -5.14 11.56
N ASN A 66 -16.44 -4.21 11.94
CA ASN A 66 -16.73 -2.97 11.20
C ASN A 66 -16.23 -1.74 11.97
N HIS A 67 -15.36 -0.96 11.32
CA HIS A 67 -14.67 0.17 11.94
C HIS A 67 -14.66 1.39 11.01
N PHE A 68 -14.83 2.59 11.57
CA PHE A 68 -14.61 3.87 10.89
C PHE A 68 -13.45 4.59 11.54
N ARG A 69 -12.65 5.31 10.74
CA ARG A 69 -11.46 6.01 11.20
C ARG A 69 -11.42 7.41 10.61
N ILE A 70 -11.07 8.40 11.43
CA ILE A 70 -10.91 9.81 11.03
C ILE A 70 -9.66 10.41 11.67
N GLY A 71 -8.85 11.13 10.91
CA GLY A 71 -7.58 11.65 11.38
C GLY A 71 -6.80 12.41 10.32
N VAL A 72 -5.53 12.67 10.62
CA VAL A 72 -4.62 13.43 9.77
C VAL A 72 -3.22 12.83 9.77
N ASN A 73 -2.50 13.01 8.67
CA ASN A 73 -1.12 12.58 8.46
C ASN A 73 -0.29 13.75 7.88
N GLY A 74 0.57 14.34 8.70
CA GLY A 74 1.41 15.48 8.36
C GLY A 74 2.88 15.10 8.14
N ILE A 75 3.51 15.68 7.13
CA ILE A 75 4.95 15.57 6.87
C ILE A 75 5.64 16.94 6.98
N HIS A 76 6.78 16.98 7.67
CA HIS A 76 7.73 18.07 7.66
C HIS A 76 9.07 17.57 7.16
N GLU A 77 9.57 18.14 6.07
CA GLU A 77 10.96 17.97 5.66
C GLU A 77 11.82 19.02 6.37
N PHE A 78 12.96 18.60 6.90
CA PHE A 78 13.80 19.50 7.67
C PHE A 78 14.36 20.60 6.75
N GLY A 79 14.12 21.85 7.12
CA GLY A 79 14.47 23.03 6.32
C GLY A 79 13.34 23.53 5.40
N ALA A 80 12.23 22.80 5.25
CA ALA A 80 11.09 23.24 4.46
C ALA A 80 10.32 24.41 5.10
N ARG A 81 9.74 25.26 4.25
CA ARG A 81 8.78 26.31 4.61
C ARG A 81 7.58 26.20 3.66
N PRO A 82 6.33 26.11 4.14
CA PRO A 82 5.87 26.16 5.54
C PRO A 82 6.27 24.93 6.38
N PHE A 83 5.94 24.93 7.68
CA PHE A 83 6.30 23.84 8.61
C PHE A 83 5.80 22.48 8.10
N PHE A 84 4.50 22.26 7.90
CA PHE A 84 4.07 21.05 7.20
C PHE A 84 4.12 21.25 5.69
N LEU A 85 4.88 20.40 4.98
CA LEU A 85 4.89 20.36 3.52
C LEU A 85 3.52 19.93 2.99
N LYS A 86 2.92 18.92 3.64
CA LYS A 86 1.60 18.38 3.29
C LYS A 86 0.92 17.77 4.50
N ILE A 87 -0.40 17.93 4.58
CA ILE A 87 -1.27 17.23 5.53
C ILE A 87 -2.29 16.44 4.71
N ASN A 88 -2.33 15.12 4.91
CA ASN A 88 -3.25 14.21 4.22
C ASN A 88 -4.35 13.76 5.19
N PRO A 89 -5.63 13.72 4.77
CA PRO A 89 -6.70 13.20 5.62
C PRO A 89 -6.57 11.67 5.75
N ILE A 90 -6.84 11.15 6.95
CA ILE A 90 -7.09 9.72 7.18
C ILE A 90 -8.60 9.61 7.39
N ILE A 91 -9.34 9.09 6.42
CA ILE A 91 -10.80 8.94 6.52
C ILE A 91 -11.18 7.68 5.78
N TYR A 92 -11.55 6.62 6.48
CA TYR A 92 -11.87 5.36 5.82
C TYR A 92 -12.81 4.47 6.65
N TYR A 93 -13.49 3.59 5.92
CA TYR A 93 -14.14 2.41 6.49
C TYR A 93 -13.18 1.22 6.40
N ASN A 94 -13.18 0.42 7.46
CA ASN A 94 -12.35 -0.75 7.64
C ASN A 94 -13.21 -1.94 8.07
N TYR A 95 -13.16 -3.00 7.29
CA TYR A 95 -13.73 -4.29 7.61
C TYR A 95 -12.61 -5.29 7.88
N ILE A 96 -12.58 -5.90 9.06
CA ILE A 96 -11.58 -6.92 9.40
C ILE A 96 -12.27 -8.11 10.07
N ASN A 97 -12.07 -9.29 9.50
CA ASN A 97 -12.40 -10.55 10.17
C ASN A 97 -11.20 -11.51 10.12
N LYS A 98 -11.39 -12.77 10.51
CA LYS A 98 -10.33 -13.79 10.52
C LYS A 98 -9.57 -13.96 9.20
N SER A 99 -10.25 -13.79 8.05
CA SER A 99 -9.67 -14.06 6.73
C SER A 99 -9.63 -12.84 5.82
N TRP A 100 -10.42 -11.82 6.09
CA TRP A 100 -10.61 -10.68 5.21
C TRP A 100 -10.21 -9.39 5.91
N LEU A 101 -9.49 -8.55 5.18
CA LEU A 101 -9.29 -7.13 5.47
C LEU A 101 -9.74 -6.35 4.26
N PHE A 102 -10.63 -5.38 4.45
CA PHE A 102 -11.08 -4.48 3.41
C PHE A 102 -11.05 -3.03 3.91
N ASN A 103 -10.50 -2.14 3.09
CA ASN A 103 -10.43 -0.71 3.35
C ASN A 103 -11.00 0.05 2.15
N ILE A 104 -11.74 1.12 2.43
CA ILE A 104 -12.18 2.10 1.43
C ILE A 104 -12.13 3.51 2.00
N GLY A 105 -11.50 4.43 1.26
CA GLY A 105 -11.28 5.82 1.66
C GLY A 105 -9.80 6.18 1.57
N ALA A 106 -9.36 7.06 2.46
CA ALA A 106 -7.97 7.48 2.61
C ALA A 106 -7.34 6.82 3.86
N PHE A 107 -6.50 5.81 3.66
CA PHE A 107 -5.94 4.99 4.74
C PHE A 107 -4.46 4.72 4.53
N SER A 108 -3.70 4.51 5.60
CA SER A 108 -2.25 4.29 5.53
C SER A 108 -1.89 3.12 4.61
N ARG A 109 -0.96 3.33 3.68
CA ARG A 109 -0.40 2.26 2.84
C ARG A 109 0.60 1.38 3.61
N LYS A 110 1.23 1.96 4.65
CA LYS A 110 2.20 1.28 5.51
C LYS A 110 1.55 0.09 6.21
N GLY A 111 2.23 -1.05 6.22
CA GLY A 111 1.73 -2.33 6.73
C GLY A 111 0.81 -3.09 5.75
N LEU A 112 0.38 -2.45 4.65
CA LEU A 112 -0.49 -3.06 3.65
C LEU A 112 0.25 -3.39 2.35
N LEU A 113 1.19 -2.52 1.94
CA LEU A 113 1.96 -2.65 0.68
C LEU A 113 3.48 -2.76 0.88
N ASP A 114 3.95 -2.95 2.12
CA ASP A 114 5.38 -2.93 2.47
C ASP A 114 6.19 -4.08 1.86
N ASN A 115 5.53 -5.13 1.38
CA ASN A 115 6.15 -6.31 0.79
C ASN A 115 6.42 -6.18 -0.72
N TYR A 116 6.04 -5.08 -1.37
CA TYR A 116 6.27 -4.89 -2.79
C TYR A 116 7.77 -4.77 -3.10
N PRO A 117 8.28 -5.43 -4.16
CA PRO A 117 9.62 -5.18 -4.64
C PRO A 117 9.79 -3.71 -5.05
N ILE A 118 10.91 -3.09 -4.64
CA ILE A 118 11.25 -1.70 -5.00
C ILE A 118 11.27 -1.48 -6.51
N ALA A 119 11.60 -2.52 -7.30
CA ALA A 119 11.56 -2.47 -8.75
C ALA A 119 10.15 -2.26 -9.33
N LEU A 120 9.09 -2.58 -8.56
CA LEU A 120 7.71 -2.31 -8.94
C LEU A 120 7.19 -1.06 -8.24
N LEU A 121 7.22 -1.01 -6.91
CA LEU A 121 6.61 0.08 -6.15
C LEU A 121 7.69 0.84 -5.37
N ASN A 122 7.83 2.13 -5.68
CA ASN A 122 8.85 2.98 -5.09
C ASN A 122 8.56 3.22 -3.60
N ASP A 123 9.61 3.11 -2.78
CA ASP A 123 9.56 3.31 -1.33
C ASP A 123 9.26 4.76 -0.93
N THR A 124 9.60 5.75 -1.77
CA THR A 124 9.27 7.16 -1.55
C THR A 124 7.76 7.41 -1.52
N LEU A 125 6.92 6.49 -2.01
CA LEU A 125 5.47 6.59 -1.83
C LEU A 125 5.08 6.54 -0.36
N ASN A 126 5.76 5.73 0.46
CA ASN A 126 5.58 5.75 1.92
C ASN A 126 5.97 7.11 2.53
N LEU A 127 6.88 7.83 1.86
CA LEU A 127 7.38 9.12 2.28
C LEU A 127 6.56 10.32 1.80
N TYR A 128 5.87 10.28 0.65
CA TYR A 128 5.15 11.47 0.12
C TYR A 128 3.67 11.25 -0.15
N ARG A 129 3.23 10.00 -0.26
CA ARG A 129 1.82 9.63 -0.42
C ARG A 129 1.47 8.59 0.65
N PRO A 130 1.49 8.90 1.94
CA PRO A 130 1.40 7.90 3.00
C PRO A 130 0.09 7.10 3.00
N ASN A 131 -0.95 7.59 2.34
CA ASN A 131 -2.24 6.95 2.23
C ASN A 131 -2.44 6.31 0.84
N ILE A 132 -3.15 5.19 0.81
CA ILE A 132 -3.95 4.77 -0.35
C ILE A 132 -5.23 5.61 -0.31
N GLU A 133 -5.53 6.29 -1.41
CA GLU A 133 -6.80 7.00 -1.62
C GLU A 133 -7.65 6.18 -2.59
N GLY A 134 -8.39 5.21 -2.05
CA GLY A 134 -9.11 4.26 -2.89
C GLY A 134 -9.61 3.05 -2.11
N MET A 135 -9.29 1.85 -2.58
CA MET A 135 -9.78 0.59 -2.02
C MET A 135 -8.66 -0.43 -1.89
N LEU A 136 -8.76 -1.30 -0.88
CA LEU A 136 -7.90 -2.46 -0.73
C LEU A 136 -8.71 -3.63 -0.18
N ALA A 137 -8.53 -4.82 -0.75
CA ALA A 137 -9.08 -6.06 -0.26
C ALA A 137 -7.96 -7.09 -0.14
N LYS A 138 -7.82 -7.67 1.05
CA LYS A 138 -6.88 -8.73 1.34
C LYS A 138 -7.62 -9.94 1.88
N TYR A 139 -7.41 -11.08 1.24
CA TYR A 139 -7.77 -12.38 1.77
C TYR A 139 -6.52 -13.07 2.32
N SER A 140 -6.64 -13.72 3.46
CA SER A 140 -5.54 -14.51 4.03
C SER A 140 -6.04 -15.71 4.83
N ASN A 141 -5.26 -16.78 4.81
CA ASN A 141 -5.33 -17.92 5.71
C ASN A 141 -3.91 -18.37 6.08
N ASN A 142 -3.78 -19.54 6.71
CA ASN A 142 -2.49 -20.03 7.21
C ASN A 142 -1.43 -20.30 6.12
N ASN A 143 -1.84 -20.46 4.85
CA ASN A 143 -0.96 -20.88 3.76
C ASN A 143 -0.96 -19.91 2.59
N PHE A 144 -1.83 -18.91 2.60
CA PHE A 144 -2.09 -18.08 1.45
C PHE A 144 -2.50 -16.69 1.89
N TYR A 145 -2.02 -15.67 1.17
CA TYR A 145 -2.73 -14.41 1.10
C TYR A 145 -2.69 -13.86 -0.33
N GLU A 146 -3.72 -13.09 -0.66
CA GLU A 146 -3.77 -12.24 -1.84
C GLU A 146 -4.27 -10.86 -1.41
N ASN A 147 -3.63 -9.82 -1.91
CA ASN A 147 -3.95 -8.43 -1.62
C ASN A 147 -4.12 -7.68 -2.93
N ILE A 148 -5.28 -7.08 -3.16
CA ILE A 148 -5.61 -6.29 -4.34
C ILE A 148 -5.96 -4.88 -3.89
N TRP A 149 -5.48 -3.87 -4.61
CA TRP A 149 -5.67 -2.48 -4.22
C TRP A 149 -5.69 -1.54 -5.42
N ILE A 150 -6.26 -0.35 -5.19
CA ILE A 150 -6.29 0.77 -6.11
C ILE A 150 -6.17 2.08 -5.33
N ASP A 151 -5.36 3.00 -5.84
CA ASP A 151 -4.96 4.27 -5.24
C ASP A 151 -5.06 5.39 -6.29
N TRP A 152 -6.01 6.31 -6.13
CA TRP A 152 -6.08 7.50 -6.98
C TRP A 152 -4.96 8.47 -6.63
N VAL A 153 -4.10 8.72 -7.60
CA VAL A 153 -2.97 9.66 -7.49
C VAL A 153 -3.39 11.07 -7.85
N SER A 154 -4.27 11.20 -8.84
CA SER A 154 -4.82 12.45 -9.33
C SER A 154 -6.26 12.27 -9.81
N ARG A 155 -7.13 13.24 -9.49
CA ARG A 155 -8.49 13.32 -10.02
C ARG A 155 -8.47 14.08 -11.34
N GLN A 156 -9.33 13.70 -12.29
CA GLN A 156 -9.53 14.48 -13.51
C GLN A 156 -9.97 15.93 -13.19
N THR A 157 -9.27 16.90 -13.77
CA THR A 157 -9.72 18.30 -13.84
C THR A 157 -9.58 18.81 -15.27
N VAL A 158 -9.83 20.10 -15.49
CA VAL A 158 -9.61 20.74 -16.80
C VAL A 158 -8.14 20.70 -17.21
N THR A 159 -7.22 20.76 -16.23
CA THR A 159 -5.77 20.81 -16.46
C THR A 159 -5.07 19.52 -16.02
N ASP A 160 -5.59 18.86 -14.98
CA ASP A 160 -4.97 17.69 -14.38
C ASP A 160 -5.55 16.41 -14.96
N ARG A 161 -4.65 15.48 -15.25
CA ARG A 161 -4.97 14.14 -15.74
C ARG A 161 -5.48 13.26 -14.60
N GLU A 162 -6.38 12.33 -14.93
CA GLU A 162 -6.76 11.29 -13.98
C GLU A 162 -5.70 10.20 -13.94
N ASN A 163 -5.16 9.95 -12.74
CA ASN A 163 -4.12 8.96 -12.54
C ASN A 163 -4.49 8.08 -11.35
N PHE A 164 -4.37 6.76 -11.52
CA PHE A 164 -4.47 5.82 -10.42
C PHE A 164 -3.46 4.70 -10.57
N ILE A 165 -2.98 4.20 -9.44
CA ILE A 165 -2.12 3.03 -9.36
C ILE A 165 -2.98 1.89 -8.81
N PHE A 166 -2.89 0.72 -9.42
CA PHE A 166 -3.53 -0.47 -8.89
C PHE A 166 -2.56 -1.64 -8.91
N GLY A 167 -2.76 -2.60 -8.03
CA GLY A 167 -1.83 -3.71 -7.89
C GLY A 167 -2.45 -4.92 -7.22
N ALA A 168 -1.72 -6.02 -7.32
CA ALA A 168 -2.00 -7.28 -6.67
C ALA A 168 -0.70 -7.89 -6.14
N SER A 169 -0.72 -8.42 -4.92
CA SER A 169 0.42 -9.13 -4.34
C SER A 169 -0.06 -10.32 -3.52
N GLY A 170 0.62 -11.45 -3.70
CA GLY A 170 0.25 -12.70 -3.05
C GLY A 170 1.44 -13.53 -2.64
N LYS A 171 1.19 -14.43 -1.69
CA LYS A 171 2.13 -15.49 -1.30
C LYS A 171 1.34 -16.75 -1.00
N TYR A 172 1.79 -17.86 -1.59
CA TYR A 172 1.31 -19.20 -1.29
C TYR A 172 2.46 -20.04 -0.72
N ALA A 173 2.32 -20.51 0.51
CA ALA A 173 3.28 -21.36 1.22
C ALA A 173 2.61 -22.70 1.59
N PRO A 174 2.80 -23.77 0.79
CA PRO A 174 2.19 -25.06 1.06
C PRO A 174 2.78 -25.70 2.33
N GLY A 175 1.95 -25.81 3.36
CA GLY A 175 2.29 -26.40 4.66
C GLY A 175 3.01 -25.43 5.61
N SER A 176 2.52 -25.35 6.85
CA SER A 176 3.09 -24.49 7.91
C SER A 176 4.53 -24.85 8.32
N ARG A 177 5.04 -26.00 7.85
CA ARG A 177 6.41 -26.49 8.08
C ARG A 177 7.26 -26.54 6.81
N GLY A 178 6.70 -26.23 5.64
CA GLY A 178 7.47 -26.12 4.40
C GLY A 178 8.38 -24.89 4.43
N SER A 179 9.54 -24.97 3.79
CA SER A 179 10.37 -23.77 3.51
C SER A 179 9.94 -23.10 2.22
N PHE A 180 9.34 -23.85 1.30
CA PHE A 180 9.01 -23.35 -0.03
C PHE A 180 7.76 -22.47 -0.03
N TYR A 181 7.78 -21.44 -0.86
CA TYR A 181 6.60 -20.65 -1.19
C TYR A 181 6.70 -20.06 -2.61
N ILE A 182 5.57 -19.59 -3.12
CA ILE A 182 5.42 -18.86 -4.38
C ILE A 182 4.92 -17.47 -4.05
N SER A 183 5.45 -16.43 -4.67
CA SER A 183 4.96 -15.06 -4.55
C SER A 183 4.69 -14.43 -5.91
N ASN A 184 3.64 -13.61 -5.97
CA ASN A 184 3.29 -12.81 -7.13
C ASN A 184 3.21 -11.33 -6.75
N TYR A 185 3.57 -10.48 -7.69
CA TYR A 185 3.45 -9.03 -7.57
C TYR A 185 3.01 -8.47 -8.92
N PHE A 186 2.12 -7.50 -8.88
CA PHE A 186 1.66 -6.76 -10.04
C PHE A 186 1.35 -5.34 -9.61
N MET A 187 1.77 -4.37 -10.41
CA MET A 187 1.38 -2.98 -10.25
C MET A 187 1.26 -2.33 -11.62
N MET A 188 0.28 -1.45 -11.78
CA MET A 188 0.16 -0.60 -12.95
C MET A 188 -0.34 0.80 -12.56
N LEU A 189 0.37 1.80 -13.04
CA LEU A 189 -0.10 3.18 -13.17
C LEU A 189 -0.91 3.31 -14.45
N HIS A 190 -2.15 3.76 -14.29
CA HIS A 190 -2.98 4.25 -15.37
C HIS A 190 -2.95 5.78 -15.37
N ASP A 191 -2.62 6.37 -16.51
CA ASP A 191 -2.53 7.81 -16.74
C ASP A 191 -3.49 8.20 -17.87
N ALA A 192 -4.70 8.65 -17.49
CA ALA A 192 -5.79 9.01 -18.38
C ALA A 192 -5.82 10.51 -18.68
N PHE A 193 -6.80 10.97 -19.46
CA PHE A 193 -6.87 12.36 -19.89
C PHE A 193 -7.29 13.33 -18.77
N ALA A 194 -6.93 14.61 -18.94
CA ALA A 194 -7.69 15.71 -18.38
C ALA A 194 -9.06 15.81 -19.07
N SER A 195 -10.03 16.49 -18.48
CA SER A 195 -11.37 16.61 -19.07
C SER A 195 -11.38 17.41 -20.37
N VAL A 196 -10.39 18.29 -20.55
CA VAL A 196 -10.15 19.02 -21.80
C VAL A 196 -8.83 18.54 -22.39
N LYS A 197 -8.88 18.02 -23.62
CA LYS A 197 -7.68 17.62 -24.36
C LYS A 197 -6.96 18.89 -24.85
N THR A 198 -5.77 19.15 -24.33
CA THR A 198 -4.99 20.36 -24.69
C THR A 198 -4.03 20.10 -25.85
N SER A 199 -3.69 18.84 -26.12
CA SER A 199 -2.80 18.47 -27.22
C SER A 199 -3.33 17.26 -27.99
N PRO A 200 -3.26 17.24 -29.35
CA PRO A 200 -3.61 16.05 -30.12
C PRO A 200 -2.70 14.85 -29.79
N TYR A 201 -1.49 15.11 -29.29
CA TYR A 201 -0.50 14.11 -28.86
C TYR A 201 -0.71 13.61 -27.43
N ASP A 202 -1.75 14.05 -26.74
CA ASP A 202 -2.14 13.43 -25.48
C ASP A 202 -2.70 12.04 -25.77
N HIS A 203 -2.24 11.07 -24.99
CA HIS A 203 -2.70 9.69 -25.03
C HIS A 203 -2.89 9.16 -23.62
N VAL A 204 -3.74 8.14 -23.48
CA VAL A 204 -3.76 7.31 -22.28
C VAL A 204 -2.48 6.49 -22.23
N ARG A 205 -1.82 6.48 -21.07
CA ARG A 205 -0.58 5.73 -20.85
C ARG A 205 -0.80 4.73 -19.73
N ASP A 206 -0.31 3.51 -19.95
CA ASP A 206 -0.28 2.46 -18.95
C ASP A 206 1.20 2.13 -18.71
N ASN A 207 1.65 2.20 -17.45
CA ASN A 207 3.02 1.83 -17.05
C ASN A 207 2.96 0.96 -15.80
N GLY A 208 3.51 -0.24 -15.87
CA GLY A 208 3.49 -1.16 -14.75
C GLY A 208 4.50 -2.28 -14.88
N GLY A 209 4.35 -3.28 -14.04
CA GLY A 209 5.14 -4.49 -14.11
C GLY A 209 4.53 -5.61 -13.29
N ALA A 210 5.05 -6.80 -13.52
CA ALA A 210 4.67 -7.99 -12.78
C ALA A 210 5.89 -8.84 -12.45
N GLN A 211 5.82 -9.56 -11.34
CA GLN A 211 6.81 -10.54 -10.94
C GLN A 211 6.11 -11.82 -10.47
N LEU A 212 6.70 -12.95 -10.83
CA LEU A 212 6.34 -14.25 -10.30
C LEU A 212 7.61 -14.92 -9.82
N ARG A 213 7.61 -15.34 -8.55
CA ARG A 213 8.83 -15.75 -7.86
C ARG A 213 8.60 -17.02 -7.04
N LEU A 214 9.68 -17.76 -6.88
CA LEU A 214 9.80 -18.91 -6.02
C LEU A 214 10.72 -18.55 -4.86
N GLY A 215 10.33 -18.91 -3.65
CA GLY A 215 11.08 -18.58 -2.45
C GLY A 215 11.26 -19.73 -1.49
N LEU A 216 12.30 -19.61 -0.68
CA LEU A 216 12.65 -20.52 0.41
C LEU A 216 12.80 -19.70 1.69
N ASP A 217 12.13 -20.14 2.74
CA ASP A 217 12.15 -19.59 4.09
C ASP A 217 12.80 -20.58 5.06
N PHE A 218 14.00 -20.24 5.50
CA PHE A 218 14.79 -20.98 6.48
C PHE A 218 14.88 -20.23 7.83
N SER A 219 13.98 -19.27 8.07
CA SER A 219 13.92 -18.54 9.33
C SER A 219 13.78 -19.50 10.50
N HIS A 220 14.62 -19.30 11.53
CA HIS A 220 14.74 -20.19 12.69
C HIS A 220 15.10 -21.66 12.39
N ARG A 221 15.58 -21.97 11.18
CA ARG A 221 16.12 -23.30 10.80
C ARG A 221 17.65 -23.31 10.68
N THR A 222 18.26 -22.15 10.92
CA THR A 222 19.71 -21.93 10.90
C THR A 222 20.10 -21.15 12.16
N ILE A 223 21.35 -20.70 12.24
CA ILE A 223 21.79 -19.77 13.30
C ILE A 223 21.16 -18.37 13.18
N LEU A 224 20.54 -18.07 12.03
CA LEU A 224 19.90 -16.79 11.74
C LEU A 224 18.45 -16.78 12.25
N ASP A 225 18.01 -15.62 12.72
CA ASP A 225 16.61 -15.40 13.11
C ASP A 225 15.71 -15.38 11.87
N SER A 226 16.21 -14.84 10.76
CA SER A 226 15.51 -14.86 9.48
C SER A 226 16.48 -15.16 8.35
N LEU A 227 16.07 -16.03 7.43
CA LEU A 227 16.78 -16.30 6.19
C LEU A 227 15.76 -16.63 5.12
N THR A 228 15.60 -15.74 4.15
CA THR A 228 14.75 -15.97 2.98
C THR A 228 15.53 -15.72 1.70
N ILE A 229 15.35 -16.61 0.74
CA ILE A 229 15.90 -16.49 -0.61
C ILE A 229 14.73 -16.57 -1.57
N GLU A 230 14.63 -15.63 -2.49
CA GLU A 230 13.55 -15.57 -3.46
C GLU A 230 14.11 -15.21 -4.83
N ALA A 231 13.59 -15.84 -5.89
CA ALA A 231 14.02 -15.54 -7.25
C ALA A 231 12.88 -15.76 -8.24
N GLY A 232 12.88 -15.01 -9.34
CA GLY A 232 11.81 -15.14 -10.32
C GLY A 232 11.96 -14.26 -11.55
N GLY A 233 10.93 -14.33 -12.39
CA GLY A 233 10.81 -13.51 -13.58
C GLY A 233 10.16 -12.17 -13.26
N MET A 234 10.63 -11.12 -13.95
CA MET A 234 10.03 -9.80 -13.98
C MET A 234 9.67 -9.42 -15.41
N LEU A 235 8.56 -8.72 -15.57
CA LEU A 235 8.23 -7.99 -16.78
C LEU A 235 7.80 -6.56 -16.46
N SER A 236 8.15 -5.63 -17.33
CA SER A 236 7.56 -4.28 -17.40
C SER A 236 6.42 -4.29 -18.41
N LEU A 237 5.47 -3.38 -18.25
CA LEU A 237 4.34 -3.15 -19.14
C LEU A 237 4.28 -1.66 -19.45
N GLU A 238 4.69 -1.25 -20.65
CA GLU A 238 4.51 0.13 -21.12
C GLU A 238 3.59 0.14 -22.33
N ARG A 239 2.57 1.01 -22.30
CA ARG A 239 1.72 1.24 -23.46
C ARG A 239 1.31 2.69 -23.56
N THR A 240 1.39 3.22 -24.78
CA THR A 240 0.71 4.47 -25.15
C THR A 240 -0.44 4.14 -26.10
N ARG A 241 -1.68 4.32 -25.64
CA ARG A 241 -2.87 3.91 -26.39
C ARG A 241 -3.06 4.78 -27.63
N GLY A 242 -3.37 4.14 -28.76
CA GLY A 242 -3.53 4.80 -30.06
C GLY A 242 -2.23 5.03 -30.82
N ILE A 243 -1.06 4.75 -30.23
CA ILE A 243 0.24 4.77 -30.93
C ILE A 243 0.72 3.35 -31.21
N GLY A 244 0.61 2.43 -30.23
CA GLY A 244 1.13 1.08 -30.38
C GLY A 244 0.60 0.08 -29.35
N GLY A 245 1.16 -1.13 -29.43
CA GLY A 245 0.93 -2.22 -28.47
C GLY A 245 1.73 -2.04 -27.17
N PHE A 246 1.62 -3.04 -26.29
CA PHE A 246 2.47 -3.11 -25.11
C PHE A 246 3.92 -3.37 -25.51
N LYS A 247 4.84 -2.61 -24.92
CA LYS A 247 6.25 -2.97 -24.80
C LYS A 247 6.39 -3.76 -23.51
N ILE A 248 7.01 -4.95 -23.60
CA ILE A 248 7.11 -5.88 -22.47
C ILE A 248 8.57 -6.27 -22.24
N PRO A 249 9.42 -5.35 -21.73
CA PRO A 249 10.76 -5.70 -21.28
C PRO A 249 10.72 -6.81 -20.24
N LYS A 250 11.65 -7.76 -20.32
CA LYS A 250 11.74 -8.89 -19.40
C LYS A 250 13.08 -8.89 -18.66
N GLY A 251 13.04 -9.41 -17.45
CA GLY A 251 14.22 -9.61 -16.62
C GLY A 251 14.06 -10.70 -15.60
N PHE A 252 15.13 -10.95 -14.87
CA PHE A 252 15.24 -11.84 -13.75
C PHE A 252 15.52 -11.01 -12.49
N VAL A 253 14.90 -11.41 -11.40
CA VAL A 253 15.07 -10.80 -10.08
C VAL A 253 15.43 -11.88 -9.06
N ALA A 254 16.30 -11.54 -8.12
CA ALA A 254 16.57 -12.36 -6.95
C ALA A 254 16.72 -11.48 -5.71
N ASP A 255 16.28 -11.98 -4.58
CA ASP A 255 16.34 -11.31 -3.29
C ASP A 255 16.90 -12.26 -2.23
N LEU A 256 17.81 -11.74 -1.42
CA LEU A 256 18.33 -12.39 -0.22
C LEU A 256 18.02 -11.50 0.97
N PHE A 257 17.30 -12.03 1.96
CA PHE A 257 17.15 -11.39 3.25
C PHE A 257 17.71 -12.30 4.34
N MET A 258 18.58 -11.75 5.18
CA MET A 258 19.14 -12.43 6.33
C MET A 258 19.19 -11.51 7.54
N ALA A 259 18.79 -12.03 8.70
CA ALA A 259 18.80 -11.27 9.94
C ALA A 259 19.33 -12.10 11.12
N TYR A 260 20.11 -11.44 11.98
CA TYR A 260 20.59 -11.98 13.23
C TYR A 260 20.52 -10.90 14.32
N LYS A 261 19.74 -11.19 15.35
CA LYS A 261 19.40 -10.32 16.49
C LYS A 261 18.80 -8.99 16.03
N ARG A 262 19.64 -7.95 15.96
CA ARG A 262 19.24 -6.57 15.66
C ARG A 262 19.76 -6.10 14.31
N PHE A 263 20.47 -6.96 13.59
CA PHE A 263 21.08 -6.64 12.31
C PHE A 263 20.43 -7.46 11.21
N GLY A 264 20.08 -6.80 10.12
CA GLY A 264 19.52 -7.42 8.93
C GLY A 264 20.21 -6.88 7.69
N ILE A 265 20.33 -7.73 6.69
CA ILE A 265 20.80 -7.39 5.35
C ILE A 265 19.72 -7.85 4.37
N HIS A 266 19.36 -6.94 3.47
CA HIS A 266 18.51 -7.24 2.31
C HIS A 266 19.30 -6.84 1.07
N ASP A 267 19.51 -7.80 0.18
CA ASP A 267 20.11 -7.58 -1.14
C ASP A 267 19.12 -7.97 -2.23
N SER A 268 19.06 -7.13 -3.28
CA SER A 268 18.19 -7.33 -4.44
C SER A 268 19.03 -7.26 -5.72
N PHE A 269 18.95 -8.29 -6.54
CA PHE A 269 19.61 -8.41 -7.82
C PHE A 269 18.60 -8.31 -8.97
N TYR A 270 19.00 -7.61 -10.04
CA TYR A 270 18.25 -7.54 -11.29
C TYR A 270 19.16 -7.76 -12.50
N ALA A 271 18.71 -8.59 -13.45
CA ALA A 271 19.34 -8.73 -14.75
C ALA A 271 18.27 -8.83 -15.84
N GLY A 272 18.33 -7.96 -16.85
CA GLY A 272 17.35 -7.95 -17.92
C GLY A 272 17.40 -6.70 -18.78
N GLN A 273 16.35 -6.53 -19.59
CA GLN A 273 16.17 -5.36 -20.45
C GLN A 273 15.85 -4.12 -19.61
N GLY A 274 16.20 -2.92 -20.09
CA GLY A 274 15.80 -1.68 -19.41
C GLY A 274 14.30 -1.65 -19.12
N LEU A 275 13.95 -1.45 -17.85
CA LEU A 275 12.58 -1.43 -17.33
C LEU A 275 11.90 -0.08 -17.56
#